data_AF-A0A8H4W9W1-F1
#
_entry.id   AF-A0A8H4W9W1-F1
#
_cell.length_a   1.000
_cell.length_b   1.000
_cell.length_c   1.000
_cell.angle_alpha   90.00
_cell.angle_beta   90.00
_cell.angle_gamma   90.00
#
_symmetry.space_group_name_H-M   'P 1'
#
loop_
_entity.id
_entity.type
_entity.pdbx_description
1 polymer ?
#
loop_
_entity_poly.entity_id
_entity_poly.type
_entity_poly.pdbx_seq_one_letter_code
_entity_poly.pdbx_strand_id
1 'polypeptide(L)'
;MADDLLNEVIRILRDRDVPYDREALRSALRDPGSQTAVREWMEEYLSPDILLTKDEAAIYAYLSKTGEADRLAAQDLSAVQGLNDSEIQNAIEELKRSTAAIEKQSETLRLQQNAMSALVKSEQRISQLRSQTNNGQLKKWNAEKSHIEDLSQSLAYQTSDLEQQSLASEASLKQTVDNILKSDDKLLASLQKLASDLDPINSEDEEVLTRIRDLCAKLIKHTVEGIRTRLDRIYLESLDASSEDTLGQGDSQESQDLQEELESLYSEILPVAQMSAEQQFLQPALRTIAATKGQGQERAVKAVKYARFPSPLFSTLTNTPQIHKCLIFLVTRIETFLARTKESQIHKMALNFVLSSARQELSRVEEVSPLSSKNAASPSNKPNTQRRRTSSSNQSPIRARNARRRSSGIFENEDVDPEQQLARNLGISLPTEPISDAARAEMLEKTLADRVLKLDIHANSLQQTTELAISSHLLDANLTLQLLQDSLLAETMHGKVRLLDPDIESSVTMFEQEIEDLEAALEGVDLGLLSERNVKREEIVGRWSR
;
A
#
# COMPACT_ATOMS: atom_id res chain seq x y z
N MET A 1 63.60 -86.68 -72.70
CA MET A 1 64.56 -86.82 -71.59
C MET A 1 65.64 -85.74 -71.60
N ALA A 2 66.50 -85.65 -72.62
CA ALA A 2 67.51 -84.59 -72.69
C ALA A 2 66.89 -83.19 -72.88
N ASP A 3 65.88 -83.06 -73.76
CA ASP A 3 65.22 -81.78 -74.01
C ASP A 3 64.33 -81.30 -72.83
N ASP A 4 63.80 -82.22 -72.01
CA ASP A 4 62.97 -81.87 -70.87
C ASP A 4 63.81 -81.28 -69.72
N LEU A 5 64.98 -81.87 -69.46
CA LEU A 5 65.94 -81.34 -68.49
C LEU A 5 66.53 -80.00 -68.95
N LEU A 6 66.79 -79.86 -70.25
CA LEU A 6 67.24 -78.59 -70.81
C LEU A 6 66.19 -77.49 -70.62
N ASN A 7 64.90 -77.80 -70.80
CA ASN A 7 63.82 -76.83 -70.64
C ASN A 7 63.61 -76.45 -69.17
N GLU A 8 63.77 -77.38 -68.23
CA GLU A 8 63.66 -77.09 -66.79
C GLU A 8 64.81 -76.20 -66.31
N VAL A 9 66.06 -76.48 -66.71
CA VAL A 9 67.23 -75.62 -66.41
C VAL A 9 67.06 -74.22 -66.98
N ILE A 10 66.63 -74.14 -68.24
CA ILE A 10 66.40 -72.85 -68.90
C ILE A 10 65.28 -72.07 -68.23
N ARG A 11 64.24 -72.73 -67.70
CA ARG A 11 63.17 -72.08 -66.95
C ARG A 11 63.70 -71.51 -65.65
N ILE A 12 64.42 -72.30 -64.86
CA ILE A 12 64.95 -71.87 -63.56
C ILE A 12 65.98 -70.73 -63.73
N LEU A 13 66.85 -70.80 -64.75
CA LEU A 13 67.84 -69.74 -65.04
C LEU A 13 67.18 -68.45 -65.56
N ARG A 14 66.10 -68.56 -66.35
CA ARG A 14 65.34 -67.41 -66.84
C ARG A 14 64.50 -66.75 -65.74
N ASP A 15 63.93 -67.54 -64.83
CA ASP A 15 63.16 -67.04 -63.69
C ASP A 15 64.02 -66.34 -62.64
N ARG A 16 65.35 -66.27 -62.83
CA ARG A 16 66.31 -65.66 -61.90
C ARG A 16 67.34 -64.73 -62.58
N ASP A 17 67.13 -64.40 -63.86
CA ASP A 17 67.96 -63.47 -64.66
C ASP A 17 69.47 -63.80 -64.69
N VAL A 18 69.81 -65.09 -64.65
CA VAL A 18 71.20 -65.55 -64.80
C VAL A 18 71.55 -65.64 -66.29
N PRO A 19 72.61 -64.98 -66.80
CA PRO A 19 72.98 -65.06 -68.21
C PRO A 19 73.44 -66.48 -68.56
N TYR A 20 72.85 -67.08 -69.60
CA TYR A 20 73.20 -68.43 -70.05
C TYR A 20 73.36 -68.51 -71.57
N ASP A 21 74.35 -69.28 -72.01
CA ASP A 21 74.54 -69.63 -73.43
C ASP A 21 73.79 -70.93 -73.77
N ARG A 22 72.69 -70.76 -74.50
CA ARG A 22 71.78 -71.84 -74.88
C ARG A 22 72.43 -72.91 -75.77
N GLU A 23 73.45 -72.53 -76.54
CA GLU A 23 74.17 -73.43 -77.44
C GLU A 23 75.20 -74.27 -76.67
N ALA A 24 75.91 -73.66 -75.70
CA ALA A 24 76.86 -74.34 -74.83
C ALA A 24 76.17 -75.39 -73.93
N LEU A 25 75.01 -75.03 -73.37
CA LEU A 25 74.19 -75.96 -72.57
C LEU A 25 73.63 -77.11 -73.43
N ARG A 26 73.22 -76.85 -74.67
CA ARG A 26 72.79 -77.90 -75.61
C ARG A 26 73.92 -78.82 -76.03
N SER A 27 75.12 -78.31 -76.24
CA SER A 27 76.29 -79.15 -76.54
C SER A 27 76.70 -79.99 -75.34
N ALA A 28 76.68 -79.42 -74.14
CA ALA A 28 77.00 -80.12 -72.91
C ALA A 28 75.98 -81.23 -72.59
N LEU A 29 74.69 -81.01 -72.86
CA LEU A 29 73.64 -82.02 -72.65
C LEU A 29 73.57 -83.11 -73.73
N ARG A 30 74.39 -83.06 -74.78
CA ARG A 30 74.37 -84.08 -75.86
C ARG A 30 75.22 -85.31 -75.54
N ASP A 31 76.12 -85.20 -74.56
CA ASP A 31 76.95 -86.31 -74.06
C ASP A 31 76.21 -87.06 -72.93
N PRO A 32 75.99 -88.39 -73.01
CA PRO A 32 75.21 -89.12 -72.01
C PRO A 32 75.87 -89.15 -70.62
N GLY A 33 77.19 -89.00 -70.51
CA GLY A 33 77.90 -88.95 -69.22
C GLY A 33 77.74 -87.62 -68.47
N SER A 34 77.54 -86.52 -69.18
CA SER A 34 77.31 -85.20 -68.59
C SER A 34 75.85 -84.98 -68.21
N GLN A 35 74.88 -85.69 -68.82
CA GLN A 35 73.46 -85.56 -68.48
C GLN A 35 73.14 -85.97 -67.05
N THR A 36 73.79 -87.03 -66.52
CA THR A 36 73.58 -87.49 -65.15
C THR A 36 74.26 -86.55 -64.15
N ALA A 37 75.50 -86.13 -64.44
CA ALA A 37 76.22 -85.17 -63.62
C ALA A 37 75.52 -83.79 -63.55
N VAL A 38 74.94 -83.33 -64.66
CA VAL A 38 74.16 -82.08 -64.70
C VAL A 38 72.84 -82.22 -63.94
N ARG A 39 72.23 -83.41 -63.88
CA ARG A 39 71.02 -83.64 -63.08
C ARG A 39 71.32 -83.66 -61.59
N GLU A 40 72.37 -84.36 -61.17
CA GLU A 40 72.83 -84.36 -59.77
C GLU A 40 73.23 -82.94 -59.33
N TRP A 41 73.95 -82.21 -60.19
CA TRP A 41 74.26 -80.79 -59.95
C TRP A 41 73.00 -79.91 -59.87
N MET A 42 71.96 -80.20 -60.65
CA MET A 42 70.71 -79.46 -60.62
C MET A 42 69.90 -79.73 -59.35
N GLU A 43 69.85 -80.97 -58.87
CA GLU A 43 69.21 -81.29 -57.59
C GLU A 43 70.00 -80.71 -56.40
N GLU A 44 71.33 -80.73 -56.47
CA GLU A 44 72.19 -80.23 -55.39
C GLU A 44 72.24 -78.69 -55.31
N TYR A 45 72.27 -77.98 -56.46
CA TYR A 45 72.48 -76.53 -56.49
C TYR A 45 71.28 -75.71 -57.01
N LEU A 46 70.28 -76.33 -57.64
CA LEU A 46 69.07 -75.64 -58.13
C LEU A 46 67.77 -76.04 -57.43
N SER A 47 67.87 -76.63 -56.23
CA SER A 47 66.71 -76.87 -55.38
C SER A 47 66.10 -75.54 -54.87
N PRO A 48 64.76 -75.43 -54.77
CA PRO A 48 64.06 -74.21 -54.38
C PRO A 48 64.42 -73.71 -52.97
N ASP A 49 64.93 -74.58 -52.10
CA ASP A 49 65.35 -74.23 -50.74
C ASP A 49 66.75 -73.59 -50.69
N ILE A 50 67.55 -73.72 -51.76
CA ILE A 50 68.95 -73.24 -51.84
C ILE A 50 69.06 -71.96 -52.69
N LEU A 51 68.03 -71.65 -53.49
CA LEU A 51 68.02 -70.50 -54.40
C LEU A 51 67.13 -69.36 -53.88
N LEU A 52 67.72 -68.18 -53.69
CA LEU A 52 66.98 -66.95 -53.36
C LEU A 52 65.96 -66.58 -54.45
N THR A 53 64.77 -66.18 -54.02
CA THR A 53 63.74 -65.64 -54.93
C THR A 53 64.12 -64.24 -55.46
N LYS A 54 63.49 -63.77 -56.55
CA LYS A 54 63.79 -62.45 -57.15
C LYS A 54 63.63 -61.30 -56.14
N ASP A 55 62.60 -61.38 -55.29
CA ASP A 55 62.32 -60.38 -54.26
C ASP A 55 63.34 -60.47 -53.13
N GLU A 56 63.70 -61.67 -52.68
CA GLU A 56 64.74 -61.87 -51.67
C GLU A 56 66.12 -61.43 -52.17
N ALA A 57 66.45 -61.67 -53.44
CA ALA A 57 67.69 -61.22 -54.07
C ALA A 57 67.74 -59.68 -54.18
N ALA A 58 66.62 -59.03 -54.50
CA ALA A 58 66.52 -57.58 -54.51
C ALA A 58 66.66 -56.98 -53.09
N ILE A 59 66.05 -57.63 -52.09
CA ILE A 59 66.15 -57.25 -50.68
C ILE A 59 67.57 -57.47 -50.16
N TYR A 60 68.23 -58.58 -50.50
CA TYR A 60 69.63 -58.84 -50.14
C TYR A 60 70.61 -57.89 -50.86
N ALA A 61 70.36 -57.55 -52.12
CA ALA A 61 71.13 -56.54 -52.84
C ALA A 61 70.96 -55.13 -52.25
N TYR A 62 69.78 -54.83 -51.69
CA TYR A 62 69.54 -53.60 -50.95
C TYR A 62 70.24 -53.61 -49.58
N LEU A 63 70.08 -54.69 -48.80
CA LEU A 63 70.70 -54.87 -47.48
C LEU A 63 72.23 -54.95 -47.52
N SER A 64 72.81 -55.47 -48.60
CA SER A 64 74.26 -55.48 -48.81
C SER A 64 74.78 -54.09 -49.20
N LYS A 65 74.02 -53.31 -49.98
CA LYS A 65 74.35 -51.90 -50.25
C LYS A 65 74.27 -51.01 -49.01
N THR A 66 73.37 -51.32 -48.07
CA THR A 66 73.26 -50.59 -46.79
C THR A 66 74.22 -51.12 -45.70
N GLY A 67 74.94 -52.22 -45.95
CA GLY A 67 75.86 -52.84 -44.99
C GLY A 67 75.15 -53.51 -43.80
N GLU A 68 73.83 -53.66 -43.86
CA GLU A 68 73.01 -54.28 -42.81
C GLU A 68 73.01 -55.81 -42.93
N ALA A 69 73.24 -56.35 -44.13
CA ALA A 69 73.38 -57.79 -44.34
C ALA A 69 74.51 -58.39 -43.49
N ASP A 70 75.66 -57.72 -43.42
CA ASP A 70 76.81 -58.19 -42.63
C ASP A 70 76.55 -58.04 -41.12
N ARG A 71 75.75 -57.05 -40.71
CA ARG A 71 75.37 -56.83 -39.31
C ARG A 71 74.35 -57.85 -38.83
N LEU A 72 73.41 -58.24 -39.68
CA LEU A 72 72.42 -59.29 -39.42
C LEU A 72 73.07 -60.68 -39.41
N ALA A 73 74.04 -60.94 -40.29
CA ALA A 73 74.81 -62.19 -40.30
C ALA A 73 75.73 -62.33 -39.07
N ALA A 74 76.19 -61.21 -38.51
CA ALA A 74 76.98 -61.18 -37.27
C ALA A 74 76.13 -61.23 -35.98
N GLN A 75 74.80 -61.05 -36.09
CA GLN A 75 73.89 -61.16 -34.95
C GLN A 75 73.44 -62.61 -34.76
N ASP A 76 73.46 -63.05 -33.50
CA ASP A 76 72.93 -64.34 -33.11
C ASP A 76 71.39 -64.31 -33.20
N LEU A 77 70.87 -64.76 -34.34
CA LEU A 77 69.43 -64.80 -34.64
C LEU A 77 68.64 -65.75 -33.71
N SER A 78 69.32 -66.50 -32.83
CA SER A 78 68.69 -67.29 -31.77
C SER A 78 67.93 -66.43 -30.74
N ALA A 79 68.25 -65.13 -30.64
CA ALA A 79 67.54 -64.18 -29.78
C ALA A 79 66.26 -63.60 -30.41
N VAL A 80 66.04 -63.80 -31.72
CA VAL A 80 64.75 -63.51 -32.35
C VAL A 80 63.82 -64.67 -32.01
N GLN A 81 63.24 -64.59 -30.82
CA GLN A 81 62.18 -65.49 -30.39
C GLN A 81 61.07 -65.41 -31.43
N GLY A 82 60.91 -66.50 -32.19
CA GLY A 82 59.87 -66.58 -33.22
C GLY A 82 58.55 -66.18 -32.59
N LEU A 83 57.86 -65.20 -33.19
CA LEU A 83 56.56 -64.76 -32.73
C LEU A 83 55.69 -65.99 -32.47
N ASN A 84 55.35 -66.19 -31.20
CA ASN A 84 54.58 -67.35 -30.80
C ASN A 84 53.16 -67.12 -31.32
N ASP A 85 52.61 -68.06 -32.10
CA ASP A 85 51.24 -67.95 -32.62
C ASP A 85 50.20 -67.72 -31.48
N SER A 86 50.51 -68.20 -30.27
CA SER A 86 49.72 -67.96 -29.06
C SER A 86 49.75 -66.49 -28.58
N GLU A 87 50.88 -65.79 -28.71
CA GLU A 87 51.01 -64.37 -28.36
C GLU A 87 50.28 -63.49 -29.36
N ILE A 88 50.37 -63.81 -30.66
CA ILE A 88 49.58 -63.14 -31.70
C ILE A 88 48.09 -63.33 -31.44
N GLN A 89 47.66 -64.55 -31.14
CA GLN A 89 46.26 -64.85 -30.83
C GLN A 89 45.78 -64.10 -29.58
N ASN A 90 46.59 -64.06 -28.52
CA ASN A 90 46.26 -63.29 -27.31
C ASN A 90 46.17 -61.78 -27.59
N ALA A 91 47.10 -61.22 -28.38
CA ALA A 91 47.07 -59.81 -28.76
C ALA A 91 45.84 -59.48 -29.63
N ILE A 92 45.43 -60.38 -30.52
CA ILE A 92 44.19 -60.24 -31.32
C ILE A 92 42.96 -60.27 -30.40
N GLU A 93 42.92 -61.17 -29.43
CA GLU A 93 41.81 -61.27 -28.48
C GLU A 93 41.74 -60.05 -27.55
N GLU A 94 42.88 -59.55 -27.07
CA GLU A 94 42.96 -58.32 -26.29
C GLU A 94 42.54 -57.10 -27.13
N LEU A 95 42.98 -57.00 -28.38
CA LEU A 95 42.58 -55.93 -29.30
C LEU A 95 41.07 -55.99 -29.60
N LYS A 96 40.50 -57.18 -29.82
CA LYS A 96 39.04 -57.35 -29.97
C LYS A 96 38.30 -56.93 -28.70
N ARG A 97 38.81 -57.29 -27.52
CA ARG A 97 38.23 -56.90 -26.23
C ARG A 97 38.29 -55.39 -26.01
N SER A 98 39.40 -54.76 -26.38
CA SER A 98 39.59 -53.31 -26.35
C SER A 98 38.68 -52.60 -27.35
N THR A 99 38.57 -53.11 -28.58
CA THR A 99 37.70 -52.56 -29.63
C THR A 99 36.23 -52.62 -29.19
N ALA A 100 35.79 -53.75 -28.63
CA ALA A 100 34.43 -53.88 -28.09
C ALA A 100 34.18 -52.94 -26.90
N ALA A 101 35.19 -52.72 -26.04
CA ALA A 101 35.09 -51.78 -24.92
C ALA A 101 34.99 -50.32 -25.42
N ILE A 102 35.79 -49.94 -26.42
CA ILE A 102 35.76 -48.61 -27.04
C ILE A 102 34.43 -48.40 -27.76
N GLU A 103 33.91 -49.40 -28.47
CA GLU A 103 32.62 -49.32 -29.15
C GLU A 103 31.50 -49.08 -28.13
N LYS A 104 31.47 -49.86 -27.05
CA LYS A 104 30.53 -49.66 -25.93
C LYS A 104 30.67 -48.27 -25.30
N GLN A 105 31.89 -47.74 -25.14
CA GLN A 105 32.10 -46.38 -24.64
C GLN A 105 31.64 -45.32 -25.65
N SER A 106 31.82 -45.54 -26.94
CA SER A 106 31.37 -44.62 -27.99
C SER A 106 29.84 -44.57 -28.07
N GLU A 107 29.19 -45.71 -27.86
CA GLU A 107 27.73 -45.81 -27.77
C GLU A 107 27.20 -45.08 -26.54
N THR A 108 27.81 -45.28 -25.37
CA THR A 108 27.38 -44.57 -24.14
C THR A 108 27.60 -43.07 -24.27
N LEU A 109 28.70 -42.61 -24.87
CA LEU A 109 28.94 -41.19 -25.15
C LEU A 109 27.92 -40.62 -26.14
N ARG A 110 27.55 -41.37 -27.20
CA ARG A 110 26.48 -40.96 -28.12
C ARG A 110 25.13 -40.84 -27.40
N LEU A 111 24.80 -41.78 -26.53
CA LEU A 111 23.58 -41.71 -25.71
C LEU A 111 23.60 -40.50 -24.77
N GLN A 112 24.74 -40.22 -24.12
CA GLN A 112 24.91 -39.04 -23.27
C GLN A 112 24.80 -37.73 -24.07
N GLN A 113 25.42 -37.66 -25.25
CA GLN A 113 25.31 -36.50 -26.14
C GLN A 113 23.87 -36.25 -26.57
N ASN A 114 23.15 -37.31 -26.94
CA ASN A 114 21.74 -37.23 -27.31
C ASN A 114 20.89 -36.76 -26.14
N ALA A 115 21.10 -37.30 -24.93
CA ALA A 115 20.42 -36.89 -23.71
C ALA A 115 20.69 -35.41 -23.37
N MET A 116 21.94 -34.96 -23.44
CA MET A 116 22.31 -33.55 -23.24
C MET A 116 21.66 -32.65 -24.28
N SER A 117 21.65 -33.04 -25.56
CA SER A 117 21.00 -32.25 -26.61
C SER A 117 19.49 -32.12 -26.38
N ALA A 118 18.85 -33.16 -25.85
CA ALA A 118 17.44 -33.15 -25.49
C ALA A 118 17.17 -32.23 -24.30
N LEU A 119 18.06 -32.22 -23.30
CA LEU A 119 18.00 -31.31 -22.15
C LEU A 119 18.18 -29.84 -22.57
N VAL A 120 19.15 -29.52 -23.43
CA VAL A 120 19.34 -28.14 -23.93
C VAL A 120 18.09 -27.67 -24.68
N LYS A 121 17.49 -28.52 -25.52
CA LYS A 121 16.24 -28.21 -26.22
C LYS A 121 15.04 -28.07 -25.28
N SER A 122 14.99 -28.81 -24.17
CA SER A 122 13.92 -28.69 -23.18
C SER A 122 14.10 -27.41 -22.35
N GLU A 123 15.32 -27.08 -21.95
CA GLU A 123 15.65 -25.86 -21.23
C GLU A 123 15.37 -24.61 -22.06
N GLN A 124 15.72 -24.61 -23.36
CA GLN A 124 15.39 -23.52 -24.27
C GLN A 124 13.87 -23.30 -24.37
N ARG A 125 13.09 -24.38 -24.47
CA ARG A 125 11.62 -24.32 -24.46
C ARG A 125 11.07 -23.78 -23.14
N ILE A 126 11.58 -24.26 -22.01
CA ILE A 126 11.19 -23.77 -20.68
C ILE A 126 11.54 -22.28 -20.52
N SER A 127 12.72 -21.86 -20.99
CA SER A 127 13.15 -20.47 -20.95
C SER A 127 12.24 -19.56 -21.78
N GLN A 128 11.88 -19.99 -22.99
CA GLN A 128 10.92 -19.29 -23.86
C GLN A 128 9.54 -19.19 -23.21
N LEU A 129 9.00 -20.28 -22.67
CA LEU A 129 7.70 -20.27 -21.97
C LEU A 129 7.73 -19.31 -20.78
N ARG A 130 8.77 -19.37 -19.95
CA ARG A 130 8.90 -18.48 -18.81
C ARG A 130 9.09 -17.02 -19.23
N SER A 131 9.76 -16.75 -20.36
CA SER A 131 9.86 -15.39 -20.93
C SER A 131 8.50 -14.88 -21.40
N GLN A 132 7.70 -15.72 -22.06
CA GLN A 132 6.33 -15.37 -22.47
C GLN A 132 5.42 -15.11 -21.27
N THR A 133 5.49 -15.94 -20.24
CA THR A 133 4.74 -15.74 -18.98
C THR A 133 5.15 -14.44 -18.30
N ASN A 134 6.46 -14.18 -18.15
CA ASN A 134 6.95 -12.93 -17.55
C ASN A 134 6.52 -11.70 -18.36
N ASN A 135 6.59 -11.75 -19.69
CA ASN A 135 6.12 -10.66 -20.54
C ASN A 135 4.60 -10.44 -20.43
N GLY A 136 3.83 -11.52 -20.30
CA GLY A 136 2.39 -11.44 -20.04
C GLY A 136 2.08 -10.79 -18.69
N GLN A 137 2.81 -11.16 -17.63
CA GLN A 137 2.69 -10.54 -16.31
C GLN A 137 3.08 -9.06 -16.34
N LEU A 138 4.17 -8.70 -17.03
CA LEU A 138 4.62 -7.31 -17.15
C LEU A 138 3.59 -6.45 -17.89
N LYS A 139 2.97 -6.98 -18.95
CA LYS A 139 1.89 -6.27 -19.66
C LYS A 139 0.66 -6.06 -18.78
N LYS A 140 0.27 -7.06 -17.99
CA LYS A 140 -0.83 -6.95 -17.03
C LYS A 140 -0.53 -5.92 -15.96
N TRP A 141 0.67 -5.97 -15.38
CA TRP A 141 1.12 -5.00 -14.38
C TRP A 141 1.16 -3.57 -14.94
N ASN A 142 1.66 -3.38 -16.16
CA ASN A 142 1.65 -2.06 -16.80
C ASN A 142 0.22 -1.55 -17.04
N ALA A 143 -0.71 -2.42 -17.45
CA ALA A 143 -2.12 -2.05 -17.67
C ALA A 143 -2.85 -1.73 -16.35
N GLU A 144 -2.54 -2.47 -15.28
CA GLU A 144 -3.05 -2.19 -13.94
C GLU A 144 -2.48 -0.89 -13.39
N LYS A 145 -1.18 -0.66 -13.56
CA LYS A 145 -0.52 0.59 -13.20
C LYS A 145 -1.14 1.79 -13.91
N SER A 146 -1.33 1.72 -15.23
CA SER A 146 -2.00 2.81 -15.96
C SER A 146 -3.44 3.02 -15.49
N HIS A 147 -4.16 1.94 -15.14
CA HIS A 147 -5.52 2.07 -14.61
C HIS A 147 -5.55 2.75 -13.23
N ILE A 148 -4.57 2.44 -12.37
CA ILE A 148 -4.41 3.10 -11.06
C ILE A 148 -4.06 4.58 -11.26
N GLU A 149 -3.18 4.90 -12.22
CA GLU A 149 -2.84 6.28 -12.58
C GLU A 149 -4.08 7.05 -13.06
N ASP A 150 -4.89 6.49 -13.98
CA ASP A 150 -6.14 7.09 -14.45
C ASP A 150 -7.13 7.34 -13.30
N LEU A 151 -7.30 6.35 -12.41
CA LEU A 151 -8.17 6.48 -11.23
C LEU A 151 -7.65 7.54 -10.25
N SER A 152 -6.35 7.62 -10.04
CA SER A 152 -5.73 8.64 -9.19
C SER A 152 -5.93 10.05 -9.76
N GLN A 153 -5.79 10.20 -11.09
CA GLN A 153 -6.01 11.46 -11.76
C GLN A 153 -7.50 11.87 -11.70
N SER A 154 -8.41 10.91 -11.90
CA SER A 154 -9.86 11.13 -11.73
C SER A 154 -10.21 11.55 -10.31
N LEU A 155 -9.63 10.90 -9.29
CA LEU A 155 -9.85 11.23 -7.89
C LEU A 155 -9.28 12.63 -7.57
N ALA A 156 -8.14 13.01 -8.13
CA ALA A 156 -7.59 14.37 -8.01
C ALA A 156 -8.53 15.43 -8.59
N TYR A 157 -9.07 15.19 -9.80
CA TYR A 157 -10.05 16.10 -10.41
C TYR A 157 -11.33 16.20 -9.58
N GLN A 158 -11.88 15.08 -9.12
CA GLN A 158 -13.07 15.08 -8.26
C GLN A 158 -12.84 15.78 -6.92
N THR A 159 -11.66 15.62 -6.33
CA THR A 159 -11.26 16.29 -5.08
C THR A 159 -11.22 17.80 -5.29
N SER A 160 -10.62 18.27 -6.39
CA SER A 160 -10.56 19.69 -6.72
C SER A 160 -11.95 20.28 -7.02
N ASP A 161 -12.81 19.54 -7.72
CA ASP A 161 -14.18 19.98 -8.05
C ASP A 161 -15.04 20.07 -6.78
N LEU A 162 -15.01 19.04 -5.91
CA LEU A 162 -15.71 19.05 -4.63
C LEU A 162 -15.24 20.19 -3.70
N GLU A 163 -13.94 20.50 -3.70
CA GLU A 163 -13.41 21.64 -2.96
C GLU A 163 -13.93 22.98 -3.50
N GLN A 164 -13.95 23.15 -4.82
CA GLN A 164 -14.50 24.36 -5.45
C GLN A 164 -16.00 24.51 -5.21
N GLN A 165 -16.76 23.41 -5.27
CA GLN A 165 -18.20 23.39 -4.94
C GLN A 165 -18.45 23.70 -3.46
N SER A 166 -17.58 23.21 -2.56
CA SER A 166 -17.64 23.55 -1.13
C SER A 166 -17.42 25.05 -0.89
N LEU A 167 -16.44 25.67 -1.56
CA LEU A 167 -16.19 27.11 -1.45
C LEU A 167 -17.36 27.94 -2.00
N ALA A 168 -17.92 27.54 -3.15
CA ALA A 168 -19.06 28.22 -3.76
C ALA A 168 -20.33 28.12 -2.90
N SER A 169 -20.60 26.93 -2.33
CA SER A 169 -21.74 26.74 -1.42
C SER A 169 -21.57 27.47 -0.09
N GLU A 170 -20.35 27.62 0.43
CA GLU A 170 -20.09 28.44 1.61
C GLU A 170 -20.34 29.93 1.34
N ALA A 171 -19.92 30.44 0.18
CA ALA A 171 -20.17 31.81 -0.21
C ALA A 171 -21.67 32.10 -0.39
N SER A 172 -22.42 31.17 -1.01
CA SER A 172 -23.86 31.32 -1.18
C SER A 172 -24.61 31.22 0.15
N LEU A 173 -24.22 30.31 1.05
CA LEU A 173 -24.76 30.23 2.40
C LEU A 173 -24.57 31.57 3.13
N LYS A 174 -23.34 32.12 3.17
CA LYS A 174 -23.06 33.42 3.79
C LYS A 174 -23.94 34.54 3.23
N GLN A 175 -24.08 34.61 1.91
CA GLN A 175 -24.96 35.58 1.27
C GLN A 175 -26.43 35.42 1.69
N THR A 176 -26.93 34.19 1.81
CA THR A 176 -28.29 33.95 2.28
C THR A 176 -28.48 34.35 3.75
N VAL A 177 -27.50 34.06 4.62
CA VAL A 177 -27.49 34.51 6.03
C VAL A 177 -27.60 36.03 6.09
N ASP A 178 -26.72 36.72 5.38
CA ASP A 178 -26.66 38.19 5.39
C ASP A 178 -27.97 38.80 4.88
N ASN A 179 -28.58 38.22 3.85
CA ASN A 179 -29.87 38.69 3.32
C ASN A 179 -31.02 38.47 4.32
N ILE A 180 -31.03 37.33 5.01
CA ILE A 180 -32.05 37.02 6.03
C ILE A 180 -31.91 37.99 7.20
N LEU A 181 -30.71 38.15 7.75
CA LEU A 181 -30.45 39.07 8.87
C LEU A 181 -30.79 40.51 8.51
N LYS A 182 -30.42 40.98 7.32
CA LYS A 182 -30.85 42.32 6.83
C LYS A 182 -32.37 42.45 6.72
N SER A 183 -33.08 41.37 6.42
CA SER A 183 -34.55 41.38 6.40
C SER A 183 -35.15 41.38 7.80
N ASP A 184 -34.55 40.64 8.75
CA ASP A 184 -34.90 40.66 10.18
C ASP A 184 -34.69 42.07 10.76
N ASP A 185 -33.55 42.71 10.48
CA ASP A 185 -33.23 44.06 10.95
C ASP A 185 -34.24 45.10 10.46
N LYS A 186 -34.70 44.98 9.21
CA LYS A 186 -35.77 45.85 8.68
C LYS A 186 -37.09 45.65 9.42
N LEU A 187 -37.45 44.41 9.75
CA LEU A 187 -38.65 44.10 10.53
C LEU A 187 -38.52 44.63 11.96
N LEU A 188 -37.37 44.44 12.61
CA LEU A 188 -37.09 44.97 13.95
C LEU A 188 -37.12 46.50 13.98
N ALA A 189 -36.55 47.17 12.99
CA ALA A 189 -36.64 48.63 12.86
C ALA A 189 -38.11 49.11 12.70
N SER A 190 -38.93 48.36 11.95
CA SER A 190 -40.36 48.66 11.82
C SER A 190 -41.14 48.45 13.12
N LEU A 191 -40.78 47.41 13.89
CA LEU A 191 -41.36 47.13 15.21
C LEU A 191 -40.94 48.18 16.24
N GLN A 192 -39.68 48.64 16.21
CA GLN A 192 -39.18 49.71 17.06
C GLN A 192 -39.93 51.02 16.80
N LYS A 193 -40.15 51.37 15.53
CA LYS A 193 -40.95 52.53 15.15
C LYS A 193 -42.39 52.40 15.64
N LEU A 194 -42.98 51.21 15.53
CA LEU A 194 -44.32 50.97 16.03
C LEU A 194 -44.38 51.04 17.57
N ALA A 195 -43.34 50.59 18.26
CA ALA A 195 -43.22 50.66 19.71
C ALA A 195 -43.08 52.11 20.20
N SER A 196 -42.26 52.93 19.52
CA SER A 196 -42.17 54.37 19.84
C SER A 196 -43.49 55.11 19.61
N ASP A 197 -44.30 54.68 18.64
CA ASP A 197 -45.63 55.25 18.38
C ASP A 197 -46.70 54.77 19.40
N LEU A 198 -46.44 53.68 20.14
CA LEU A 198 -47.34 53.09 21.12
C LEU A 198 -47.07 53.53 22.56
N ASP A 199 -45.96 54.20 22.84
CA ASP A 199 -45.57 54.59 24.19
C ASP A 199 -46.56 55.63 24.75
N PRO A 200 -47.39 55.30 25.75
CA PRO A 200 -48.48 56.15 26.19
C PRO A 200 -48.04 57.26 27.15
N ILE A 201 -46.74 57.37 27.44
CA ILE A 201 -46.16 58.32 28.39
C ILE A 201 -45.00 59.04 27.70
N ASN A 202 -45.32 60.01 26.85
CA ASN A 202 -44.35 61.07 26.57
C ASN A 202 -44.11 61.78 27.91
N SER A 203 -42.99 61.50 28.60
CA SER A 203 -42.55 62.22 29.81
C SER A 203 -42.63 63.73 29.60
N GLU A 204 -42.34 64.17 28.38
CA GLU A 204 -42.41 65.57 27.95
C GLU A 204 -43.83 66.16 28.06
N ASP A 205 -44.90 65.39 27.78
CA ASP A 205 -46.27 65.90 27.88
C ASP A 205 -46.69 66.12 29.36
N GLU A 206 -46.21 65.29 30.29
CA GLU A 206 -46.43 65.49 31.73
C GLU A 206 -45.59 66.66 32.29
N GLU A 207 -44.34 66.80 31.86
CA GLU A 207 -43.47 67.92 32.21
C GLU A 207 -44.02 69.26 31.67
N VAL A 208 -44.58 69.27 30.46
CA VAL A 208 -45.23 70.44 29.88
C VAL A 208 -46.51 70.78 30.65
N LEU A 209 -47.32 69.79 31.05
CA LEU A 209 -48.52 70.02 31.86
C LEU A 209 -48.22 70.60 33.24
N THR A 210 -47.22 70.06 33.94
CA THR A 210 -46.79 70.58 35.25
C THR A 210 -46.27 72.01 35.13
N ARG A 211 -45.47 72.31 34.10
CA ARG A 211 -44.99 73.66 33.83
C ARG A 211 -46.11 74.65 33.50
N ILE A 212 -47.13 74.24 32.74
CA ILE A 212 -48.30 75.08 32.42
C ILE A 212 -49.11 75.38 33.70
N ARG A 213 -49.29 74.40 34.58
CA ARG A 213 -49.97 74.61 35.88
C ARG A 213 -49.20 75.60 36.75
N ASP A 214 -47.88 75.48 36.83
CA ASP A 214 -47.03 76.40 37.59
C ASP A 214 -47.08 77.83 37.05
N LEU A 215 -47.08 77.99 35.72
CA LEU A 215 -47.21 79.30 35.09
C LEU A 215 -48.60 79.90 35.30
N CYS A 216 -49.67 79.10 35.24
CA CYS A 216 -51.02 79.56 35.56
C CYS A 216 -51.13 80.00 37.02
N ALA A 217 -50.55 79.25 37.96
CA ALA A 217 -50.53 79.63 39.37
C ALA A 217 -49.79 80.95 39.60
N LYS A 218 -48.64 81.16 38.94
CA LYS A 218 -47.90 82.45 38.97
C LYS A 218 -48.71 83.59 38.35
N LEU A 219 -49.38 83.34 37.24
CA LEU A 219 -50.22 84.34 36.58
C LEU A 219 -51.39 84.78 37.48
N ILE A 220 -52.10 83.82 38.08
CA ILE A 220 -53.18 84.09 39.05
C ILE A 220 -52.65 84.92 40.23
N LYS A 221 -51.49 84.55 40.78
CA LYS A 221 -50.88 85.30 41.87
C LYS A 221 -50.61 86.76 41.48
N HIS A 222 -49.95 86.99 40.34
CA HIS A 222 -49.62 88.34 39.89
C HIS A 222 -50.84 89.16 39.48
N THR A 223 -51.89 88.55 38.92
CA THR A 223 -53.12 89.28 38.58
C THR A 223 -53.89 89.67 39.84
N VAL A 224 -53.99 88.79 40.84
CA VAL A 224 -54.62 89.10 42.12
C VAL A 224 -53.85 90.20 42.84
N GLU A 225 -52.51 90.10 42.93
CA GLU A 225 -51.66 91.13 43.53
C GLU A 225 -51.76 92.47 42.76
N GLY A 226 -51.77 92.43 41.42
CA GLY A 226 -51.91 93.61 40.57
C GLY A 226 -53.27 94.30 40.69
N ILE A 227 -54.37 93.54 40.78
CA ILE A 227 -55.71 94.11 40.97
C ILE A 227 -55.85 94.67 42.39
N ARG A 228 -55.35 93.98 43.41
CA ARG A 228 -55.35 94.49 44.80
C ARG A 228 -54.57 95.79 44.94
N THR A 229 -53.32 95.82 44.46
CA THR A 229 -52.50 97.05 44.50
C THR A 229 -53.10 98.20 43.70
N ARG A 230 -53.81 97.92 42.59
CA ARG A 230 -54.54 98.93 41.83
C ARG A 230 -55.78 99.43 42.58
N LEU A 231 -56.52 98.56 43.26
CA LEU A 231 -57.66 98.93 44.09
C LEU A 231 -57.22 99.74 45.32
N ASP A 232 -56.16 99.30 46.02
CA ASP A 232 -55.54 100.05 47.11
C ASP A 232 -55.11 101.44 46.66
N ARG A 233 -54.49 101.54 45.48
CA ARG A 233 -54.10 102.83 44.90
C ARG A 233 -55.31 103.71 44.60
N ILE A 234 -56.36 103.19 43.96
CA ILE A 234 -57.57 103.96 43.63
C ILE A 234 -58.29 104.40 44.90
N TYR A 235 -58.34 103.52 45.91
CA TYR A 235 -58.91 103.82 47.22
C TYR A 235 -58.16 104.97 47.91
N LEU A 236 -56.82 104.89 47.96
CA LEU A 236 -55.99 105.97 48.50
C LEU A 236 -56.09 107.27 47.67
N GLU A 237 -56.10 107.20 46.34
CA GLU A 237 -56.32 108.37 45.46
C GLU A 237 -57.71 108.99 45.67
N SER A 238 -58.74 108.18 45.96
CA SER A 238 -60.08 108.68 46.26
C SER A 238 -60.20 109.32 47.64
N LEU A 239 -59.48 108.78 48.64
CA LEU A 239 -59.36 109.40 49.97
C LEU A 239 -58.62 110.74 49.90
N ASP A 240 -57.53 110.80 49.14
CA ASP A 240 -56.77 112.04 48.93
C ASP A 240 -57.61 113.08 48.16
N ALA A 241 -58.34 112.67 47.12
CA ALA A 241 -59.23 113.56 46.36
C ALA A 241 -60.42 114.09 47.18
N SER A 242 -61.06 113.25 48.02
CA SER A 242 -62.11 113.69 48.95
C SER A 242 -61.57 114.58 50.07
N SER A 243 -60.27 114.50 50.40
CA SER A 243 -59.67 115.36 51.42
C SER A 243 -59.42 116.80 50.95
N GLU A 244 -59.27 117.04 49.64
CA GLU A 244 -59.06 118.37 49.08
C GLU A 244 -60.37 119.18 48.89
N ASP A 245 -61.53 118.51 48.82
CA ASP A 245 -62.85 119.14 48.75
C ASP A 245 -63.49 119.32 50.15
N THR A 246 -63.32 120.52 50.71
CA THR A 246 -63.82 121.06 51.98
C THR A 246 -65.17 120.58 52.60
N LEU A 247 -65.12 120.41 53.93
CA LEU A 247 -66.17 120.71 54.95
C LEU A 247 -67.52 119.96 54.86
N GLY A 248 -67.60 118.72 55.36
CA GLY A 248 -68.89 118.06 55.59
C GLY A 248 -68.80 116.73 56.35
N GLN A 249 -69.47 116.64 57.49
CA GLN A 249 -69.43 115.54 58.46
C GLN A 249 -70.27 114.31 58.02
N GLY A 250 -70.13 113.86 56.76
CA GLY A 250 -70.87 112.76 56.14
C GLY A 250 -70.01 111.61 55.58
N ASP A 251 -68.71 111.83 55.33
CA ASP A 251 -67.82 110.88 54.64
C ASP A 251 -67.47 109.60 55.40
N SER A 252 -67.69 109.54 56.73
CA SER A 252 -67.24 108.40 57.52
C SER A 252 -68.08 107.14 57.32
N GLN A 253 -69.36 107.27 56.98
CA GLN A 253 -70.23 106.12 56.72
C GLN A 253 -70.02 105.63 55.29
N GLU A 254 -69.94 106.54 54.32
CA GLU A 254 -69.69 106.19 52.92
C GLU A 254 -68.30 105.56 52.74
N SER A 255 -67.28 106.02 53.48
CA SER A 255 -65.95 105.38 53.47
C SER A 255 -65.94 103.99 54.10
N GLN A 256 -66.78 103.74 55.11
CA GLN A 256 -66.92 102.41 55.72
C GLN A 256 -67.67 101.44 54.80
N ASP A 257 -68.76 101.89 54.19
CA ASP A 257 -69.52 101.10 53.21
C ASP A 257 -68.63 100.75 52.00
N LEU A 258 -67.82 101.69 51.50
CA LEU A 258 -66.82 101.43 50.44
C LEU A 258 -65.70 100.48 50.88
N GLN A 259 -65.28 100.52 52.15
CA GLN A 259 -64.30 99.58 52.69
C GLN A 259 -64.88 98.15 52.75
N GLU A 260 -66.13 98.00 53.20
CA GLU A 260 -66.81 96.69 53.21
C GLU A 260 -67.03 96.14 51.79
N GLU A 261 -67.38 97.00 50.83
CA GLU A 261 -67.48 96.63 49.42
C GLU A 261 -66.11 96.22 48.83
N LEU A 262 -65.03 96.91 49.22
CA LEU A 262 -63.66 96.59 48.79
C LEU A 262 -63.15 95.28 49.40
N GLU A 263 -63.45 95.01 50.67
CA GLU A 263 -63.17 93.73 51.32
C GLU A 263 -63.96 92.57 50.69
N SER A 264 -65.23 92.82 50.34
CA SER A 264 -66.05 91.88 49.56
C SER A 264 -65.42 91.60 48.20
N LEU A 265 -65.00 92.64 47.47
CA LEU A 265 -64.31 92.51 46.18
C LEU A 265 -62.98 91.74 46.31
N TYR A 266 -62.21 91.94 47.39
CA TYR A 266 -60.98 91.20 47.66
C TYR A 266 -61.17 89.70 47.85
N SER A 267 -62.34 89.29 48.34
CA SER A 267 -62.71 87.88 48.46
C SER A 267 -63.07 87.27 47.10
N GLU A 268 -63.58 88.06 46.15
CA GLU A 268 -64.03 87.61 44.84
C GLU A 268 -62.93 87.61 43.76
N ILE A 269 -61.92 88.49 43.86
CA ILE A 269 -60.83 88.60 42.87
C ILE A 269 -60.08 87.27 42.67
N LEU A 270 -59.78 86.53 43.74
CA LEU A 270 -59.02 85.29 43.64
C LEU A 270 -59.79 84.18 42.90
N PRO A 271 -61.04 83.85 43.28
CA PRO A 271 -61.88 82.91 42.52
C PRO A 271 -62.03 83.28 41.05
N VAL A 272 -62.26 84.57 40.74
CA VAL A 272 -62.44 85.04 39.36
C VAL A 272 -61.14 84.93 38.55
N ALA A 273 -60.00 85.33 39.15
CA ALA A 273 -58.69 85.20 38.52
C ALA A 273 -58.36 83.72 38.24
N GLN A 274 -58.65 82.83 39.19
CA GLN A 274 -58.46 81.39 39.01
C GLN A 274 -59.31 80.85 37.87
N MET A 275 -60.63 81.11 37.87
CA MET A 275 -61.51 80.66 36.79
C MET A 275 -61.07 81.21 35.42
N SER A 276 -60.65 82.47 35.36
CA SER A 276 -60.20 83.09 34.11
C SER A 276 -58.92 82.45 33.56
N ALA A 277 -57.94 82.19 34.43
CA ALA A 277 -56.67 81.57 34.02
C ALA A 277 -56.87 80.09 33.64
N GLU A 278 -57.72 79.38 34.38
CA GLU A 278 -58.08 78.00 34.06
C GLU A 278 -58.81 77.92 32.72
N GLN A 279 -59.76 78.81 32.45
CA GLN A 279 -60.54 78.81 31.22
C GLN A 279 -59.73 79.26 29.99
N GLN A 280 -58.84 80.25 30.14
CA GLN A 280 -58.07 80.80 29.01
C GLN A 280 -56.83 79.98 28.67
N PHE A 281 -56.17 79.37 29.67
CA PHE A 281 -54.86 78.74 29.46
C PHE A 281 -54.86 77.25 29.78
N LEU A 282 -55.39 76.85 30.94
CA LEU A 282 -55.31 75.46 31.38
C LEU A 282 -56.23 74.52 30.58
N GLN A 283 -57.50 74.88 30.40
CA GLN A 283 -58.46 74.06 29.66
C GLN A 283 -58.10 73.90 28.18
N PRO A 284 -57.69 74.96 27.44
CA PRO A 284 -57.23 74.80 26.06
C PRO A 284 -55.98 73.93 25.95
N ALA A 285 -55.01 74.08 26.86
CA ALA A 285 -53.82 73.24 26.89
C ALA A 285 -54.15 71.76 27.16
N LEU A 286 -55.05 71.49 28.11
CA LEU A 286 -55.54 70.13 28.38
C LEU A 286 -56.27 69.55 27.16
N ARG A 287 -57.06 70.36 26.44
CA ARG A 287 -57.74 69.91 25.20
C ARG A 287 -56.76 69.63 24.08
N THR A 288 -55.72 70.43 23.89
CA THR A 288 -54.70 70.18 22.86
C THR A 288 -53.89 68.93 23.17
N ILE A 289 -53.51 68.72 24.43
CA ILE A 289 -52.77 67.54 24.87
C ILE A 289 -53.65 66.28 24.82
N ALA A 290 -54.93 66.41 25.16
CA ALA A 290 -55.89 65.32 24.97
C ALA A 290 -56.14 65.02 23.49
N ALA A 291 -56.11 66.02 22.60
CA ALA A 291 -56.26 65.83 21.16
C ALA A 291 -55.03 65.18 20.52
N THR A 292 -53.81 65.56 20.92
CA THR A 292 -52.58 64.90 20.48
C THR A 292 -52.51 63.47 21.00
N LYS A 293 -52.87 63.24 22.28
CA LYS A 293 -53.03 61.89 22.85
C LYS A 293 -54.12 61.09 22.14
N GLY A 294 -55.22 61.72 21.76
CA GLY A 294 -56.30 61.12 20.98
C GLY A 294 -55.84 60.68 19.58
N GLN A 295 -55.00 61.47 18.91
CA GLN A 295 -54.42 61.09 17.61
C GLN A 295 -53.37 59.97 17.73
N GLY A 296 -52.52 60.00 18.77
CA GLY A 296 -51.59 58.92 19.09
C GLY A 296 -52.34 57.63 19.42
N GLN A 297 -53.40 57.73 20.22
CA GLN A 297 -54.26 56.60 20.56
C GLN A 297 -55.09 56.11 19.37
N GLU A 298 -55.54 56.97 18.46
CA GLU A 298 -56.23 56.53 17.23
C GLU A 298 -55.26 55.83 16.27
N ARG A 299 -53.99 56.25 16.19
CA ARG A 299 -52.93 55.56 15.44
C ARG A 299 -52.54 54.23 16.09
N ALA A 300 -52.40 54.20 17.41
CA ALA A 300 -52.18 52.97 18.18
C ALA A 300 -53.37 52.01 18.08
N VAL A 301 -54.60 52.51 18.12
CA VAL A 301 -55.83 51.73 17.88
C VAL A 301 -55.86 51.25 16.44
N LYS A 302 -55.44 52.05 15.44
CA LYS A 302 -55.30 51.57 14.05
C LYS A 302 -54.27 50.46 13.96
N ALA A 303 -53.10 50.57 14.60
CA ALA A 303 -52.11 49.49 14.65
C ALA A 303 -52.64 48.22 15.35
N VAL A 304 -53.35 48.37 16.47
CA VAL A 304 -54.02 47.27 17.18
C VAL A 304 -55.18 46.69 16.36
N LYS A 305 -55.86 47.51 15.54
CA LYS A 305 -56.98 47.10 14.67
C LYS A 305 -56.51 46.39 13.40
N TYR A 306 -55.38 46.78 12.82
CA TYR A 306 -54.69 45.96 11.80
C TYR A 306 -54.23 44.61 12.37
N ALA A 307 -53.97 44.53 13.68
CA ALA A 307 -53.70 43.27 14.39
C ALA A 307 -54.96 42.48 14.81
N ARG A 308 -56.18 43.00 14.62
CA ARG A 308 -57.44 42.41 15.14
C ARG A 308 -58.36 41.79 14.08
N PHE A 309 -58.07 41.93 12.79
CA PHE A 309 -58.85 41.25 11.74
C PHE A 309 -58.05 40.08 11.14
N PRO A 310 -58.48 38.84 11.42
CA PRO A 310 -58.93 38.02 10.32
C PRO A 310 -60.38 37.55 10.55
N SER A 311 -61.08 37.44 9.43
CA SER A 311 -62.36 36.76 9.19
C SER A 311 -62.95 35.90 10.34
N PRO A 312 -64.26 36.00 10.62
CA PRO A 312 -64.95 35.15 11.58
C PRO A 312 -65.26 33.78 10.97
N LEU A 313 -64.25 32.95 10.78
CA LEU A 313 -64.42 31.50 10.75
C LEU A 313 -63.03 30.90 10.95
N PHE A 314 -62.82 30.17 12.04
CA PHE A 314 -61.60 29.41 12.32
C PHE A 314 -60.41 30.14 12.99
N SER A 315 -60.57 30.61 14.23
CA SER A 315 -59.43 30.80 15.15
C SER A 315 -59.92 31.03 16.59
N THR A 316 -60.27 29.96 17.30
CA THR A 316 -60.33 29.95 18.77
C THR A 316 -59.12 29.18 19.26
N LEU A 317 -57.99 29.87 19.39
CA LEU A 317 -56.89 29.64 20.34
C LEU A 317 -55.72 30.51 19.84
N THR A 318 -55.16 31.35 20.72
CA THR A 318 -54.08 32.34 20.49
C THR A 318 -54.53 33.75 20.06
N ASN A 319 -55.11 34.49 21.01
CA ASN A 319 -55.21 35.95 20.98
C ASN A 319 -53.86 36.59 21.29
N THR A 320 -52.89 36.48 20.39
CA THR A 320 -51.59 37.13 20.58
C THR A 320 -51.38 38.28 19.59
N PRO A 321 -50.90 39.44 20.06
CA PRO A 321 -50.78 40.68 19.26
C PRO A 321 -49.86 40.46 18.06
N GLN A 322 -50.06 41.20 16.96
CA GLN A 322 -49.26 41.05 15.74
C GLN A 322 -47.76 41.23 15.97
N ILE A 323 -47.35 42.03 16.96
CA ILE A 323 -45.97 42.12 17.45
C ILE A 323 -45.47 40.75 17.95
N HIS A 324 -46.28 40.04 18.72
CA HIS A 324 -45.97 38.68 19.17
C HIS A 324 -45.92 37.69 18.00
N LYS A 325 -46.79 37.83 16.98
CA LYS A 325 -46.70 37.01 15.76
C LYS A 325 -45.42 37.30 14.96
N CYS A 326 -44.99 38.56 14.86
CA CYS A 326 -43.71 38.92 14.25
C CYS A 326 -42.53 38.38 15.06
N LEU A 327 -42.57 38.47 16.39
CA LEU A 327 -41.52 37.90 17.25
C LEU A 327 -41.47 36.37 17.16
N ILE A 328 -42.61 35.68 17.18
CA ILE A 328 -42.66 34.23 16.91
C ILE A 328 -42.07 33.95 15.53
N PHE A 329 -42.47 34.70 14.50
CA PHE A 329 -41.96 34.50 13.15
C PHE A 329 -40.44 34.66 13.07
N LEU A 330 -39.87 35.69 13.72
CA LEU A 330 -38.42 35.89 13.79
C LEU A 330 -37.74 34.71 14.52
N VAL A 331 -38.28 34.28 15.67
CA VAL A 331 -37.73 33.16 16.45
C VAL A 331 -37.79 31.86 15.66
N THR A 332 -38.95 31.47 15.12
CA THR A 332 -39.09 30.26 14.30
C THR A 332 -38.22 30.32 13.04
N ARG A 333 -38.08 31.49 12.41
CA ARG A 333 -37.18 31.68 11.27
C ARG A 333 -35.71 31.48 11.66
N ILE A 334 -35.27 32.02 12.80
CA ILE A 334 -33.90 31.83 13.30
C ILE A 334 -33.66 30.37 13.71
N GLU A 335 -34.61 29.72 14.37
CA GLU A 335 -34.51 28.30 14.75
C GLU A 335 -34.39 27.38 13.54
N THR A 336 -35.25 27.57 12.53
CA THR A 336 -35.20 26.80 11.28
C THR A 336 -33.91 27.07 10.51
N PHE A 337 -33.43 28.32 10.49
CA PHE A 337 -32.16 28.67 9.87
C PHE A 337 -30.95 28.05 10.60
N LEU A 338 -30.97 28.06 11.93
CA LEU A 338 -29.95 27.45 12.76
C LEU A 338 -29.89 25.93 12.55
N ALA A 339 -31.04 25.26 12.45
CA ALA A 339 -31.10 23.84 12.13
C ALA A 339 -30.46 23.54 10.76
N ARG A 340 -30.82 24.31 9.72
CA ARG A 340 -30.25 24.16 8.36
C ARG A 340 -28.75 24.48 8.31
N THR A 341 -28.30 25.47 9.08
CA THR A 341 -26.87 25.83 9.16
C THR A 341 -26.06 24.73 9.84
N LYS A 342 -26.60 24.11 10.90
CA LYS A 342 -25.97 22.95 11.56
C LYS A 342 -25.87 21.76 10.61
N GLU A 343 -26.94 21.44 9.89
CA GLU A 343 -26.94 20.37 8.89
C GLU A 343 -25.89 20.65 7.79
N SER A 344 -25.86 21.87 7.25
CA SER A 344 -24.84 22.31 6.29
C SER A 344 -23.42 22.23 6.86
N GLN A 345 -23.22 22.57 8.14
CA GLN A 345 -21.93 22.44 8.81
C GLN A 345 -21.50 20.98 8.95
N ILE A 346 -22.42 20.06 9.28
CA ILE A 346 -22.15 18.63 9.34
C ILE A 346 -21.75 18.11 7.95
N HIS A 347 -22.49 18.50 6.91
CA HIS A 347 -22.12 18.17 5.53
C HIS A 347 -20.73 18.70 5.16
N LYS A 348 -20.38 19.92 5.58
CA LYS A 348 -19.05 20.49 5.36
C LYS A 348 -17.97 19.70 6.11
N MET A 349 -18.21 19.31 7.35
CA MET A 349 -17.27 18.48 8.12
C MET A 349 -17.06 17.11 7.46
N ALA A 350 -18.13 16.46 6.99
CA ALA A 350 -18.05 15.21 6.26
C ALA A 350 -17.30 15.37 4.93
N LEU A 351 -17.60 16.42 4.16
CA LEU A 351 -16.93 16.72 2.90
C LEU A 351 -15.44 16.98 3.13
N ASN A 352 -15.07 17.79 4.13
CA ASN A 352 -13.68 18.05 4.48
C ASN A 352 -12.95 16.77 4.93
N PHE A 353 -13.61 15.88 5.67
CA PHE A 353 -13.04 14.59 6.04
C PHE A 353 -12.78 13.74 4.79
N VAL A 354 -13.74 13.65 3.87
CA VAL A 354 -13.58 12.94 2.59
C VAL A 354 -12.46 13.57 1.76
N LEU A 355 -12.38 14.90 1.66
CA LEU A 355 -11.30 15.60 0.96
C LEU A 355 -9.93 15.32 1.61
N SER A 356 -9.84 15.33 2.93
CA SER A 356 -8.58 15.02 3.63
C SER A 356 -8.15 13.57 3.42
N SER A 357 -9.11 12.64 3.45
CA SER A 357 -8.86 11.22 3.20
C SER A 357 -8.44 10.99 1.75
N ALA A 358 -9.13 11.61 0.79
CA ALA A 358 -8.79 11.58 -0.63
C ALA A 358 -7.38 12.14 -0.89
N ARG A 359 -7.02 13.26 -0.24
CA ARG A 359 -5.66 13.84 -0.31
C ARG A 359 -4.60 12.92 0.30
N GLN A 360 -4.91 12.27 1.42
CA GLN A 360 -4.00 11.31 2.05
C GLN A 360 -3.74 10.11 1.12
N GLU A 361 -4.77 9.58 0.48
CA GLU A 361 -4.63 8.50 -0.51
C GLU A 361 -3.87 8.95 -1.76
N LEU A 362 -4.08 10.18 -2.26
CA LEU A 362 -3.28 10.76 -3.34
C LEU A 362 -1.80 10.87 -2.98
N SER A 363 -1.48 11.38 -1.79
CA SER A 363 -0.09 11.48 -1.34
C SER A 363 0.60 10.11 -1.19
N ARG A 364 -0.15 9.08 -0.79
CA ARG A 364 0.36 7.70 -0.72
C ARG A 364 0.71 7.13 -2.09
N VAL A 365 -0.07 7.46 -3.13
CA VAL A 365 0.22 7.02 -4.51
C VAL A 365 1.46 7.73 -5.07
N GLU A 366 1.65 9.01 -4.71
CA GLU A 366 2.79 9.82 -5.17
C GLU A 366 4.14 9.38 -4.55
N GLU A 367 4.15 8.96 -3.27
CA GLU A 367 5.35 8.42 -2.60
C GLU A 367 5.84 7.07 -3.18
N VAL A 368 4.98 6.31 -3.85
CA VAL A 368 5.37 5.05 -4.52
C VAL A 368 5.90 5.30 -5.95
N SER A 369 5.80 6.54 -6.44
CA SER A 369 6.24 6.94 -7.78
C SER A 369 7.41 7.96 -7.85
N PRO A 370 8.54 7.83 -7.11
CA PRO A 370 9.73 8.63 -7.38
C PRO A 370 10.78 7.80 -8.13
N LEU A 371 10.51 7.35 -9.35
CA LEU A 371 11.55 6.85 -10.27
C LEU A 371 11.10 7.00 -11.73
N SER A 372 10.99 8.24 -12.22
CA SER A 372 11.24 8.49 -13.64
C SER A 372 11.63 9.94 -13.92
N SER A 373 12.75 10.06 -14.64
CA SER A 373 13.29 11.25 -15.32
C SER A 373 14.15 12.23 -14.49
N LYS A 374 15.46 12.01 -14.49
CA LYS A 374 16.38 12.74 -15.41
C LYS A 374 17.84 12.30 -15.20
N ASN A 375 18.52 12.21 -16.35
CA ASN A 375 19.97 12.22 -16.59
C ASN A 375 20.70 10.89 -16.78
N ALA A 376 21.28 10.81 -17.97
CA ALA A 376 22.09 9.76 -18.55
C ALA A 376 23.53 9.75 -18.02
N ALA A 377 24.13 8.56 -18.00
CA ALA A 377 25.46 8.21 -18.51
C ALA A 377 26.04 7.05 -17.67
N SER A 378 26.21 5.89 -18.30
CA SER A 378 26.94 4.72 -17.75
C SER A 378 28.46 5.03 -17.67
N PRO A 379 29.33 4.25 -16.99
CA PRO A 379 29.53 2.82 -17.27
C PRO A 379 29.84 1.89 -16.06
N SER A 380 29.65 0.59 -16.33
CA SER A 380 30.30 -0.59 -15.75
C SER A 380 30.58 -0.65 -14.23
N ASN A 381 29.87 -1.53 -13.55
CA ASN A 381 30.49 -2.73 -12.96
C ASN A 381 29.40 -3.77 -12.60
N LYS A 382 29.61 -5.00 -13.06
CA LYS A 382 28.89 -6.19 -12.60
C LYS A 382 29.45 -6.55 -11.19
N PRO A 383 28.67 -7.22 -10.33
CA PRO A 383 28.72 -8.68 -10.41
C PRO A 383 27.36 -9.38 -10.33
N ASN A 384 27.30 -10.39 -11.19
CA ASN A 384 26.57 -11.64 -11.17
C ASN A 384 26.19 -12.18 -9.77
N THR A 385 24.89 -12.42 -9.51
CA THR A 385 24.43 -13.58 -8.73
C THR A 385 23.12 -14.12 -9.29
N GLN A 386 23.20 -15.38 -9.72
CA GLN A 386 22.09 -16.26 -10.02
C GLN A 386 21.34 -16.60 -8.71
N ARG A 387 20.00 -16.69 -8.74
CA ARG A 387 19.30 -17.97 -8.49
C ARG A 387 17.77 -17.86 -8.50
N ARG A 388 17.21 -18.87 -9.19
CA ARG A 388 16.03 -19.69 -8.88
C ARG A 388 14.64 -19.03 -8.87
N ARG A 389 14.08 -19.12 -10.07
CA ARG A 389 12.71 -19.58 -10.34
C ARG A 389 12.36 -20.86 -9.58
N THR A 390 11.20 -20.87 -8.93
CA THR A 390 10.40 -22.08 -8.73
C THR A 390 9.04 -21.87 -9.40
N SER A 391 8.63 -22.87 -10.15
CA SER A 391 7.34 -22.96 -10.83
C SER A 391 6.67 -24.22 -10.30
N SER A 392 5.51 -24.10 -9.67
CA SER A 392 4.59 -25.22 -9.43
C SER A 392 3.27 -24.93 -10.11
N SER A 393 3.05 -25.66 -11.20
CA SER A 393 1.75 -25.89 -11.80
C SER A 393 1.03 -26.93 -10.96
N ASN A 394 -0.19 -26.63 -10.49
CA ASN A 394 -1.23 -27.64 -10.30
C ASN A 394 -2.53 -27.12 -10.93
N GLN A 395 -2.99 -27.86 -11.93
CA GLN A 395 -4.30 -27.74 -12.56
C GLN A 395 -5.36 -28.41 -11.68
N SER A 396 -6.60 -27.89 -11.74
CA SER A 396 -7.88 -28.60 -11.99
C SER A 396 -9.08 -27.85 -11.32
N PRO A 397 -10.36 -28.19 -11.59
CA PRO A 397 -11.18 -27.38 -12.50
C PRO A 397 -12.55 -26.99 -11.89
N ILE A 398 -12.93 -25.71 -11.93
CA ILE A 398 -14.33 -25.34 -11.62
C ILE A 398 -14.93 -24.56 -12.78
N ARG A 399 -15.88 -25.25 -13.39
CA ARG A 399 -16.76 -24.89 -14.49
C ARG A 399 -17.59 -23.65 -14.13
N ALA A 400 -17.12 -22.47 -14.51
CA ALA A 400 -17.94 -21.26 -14.46
C ALA A 400 -19.01 -21.36 -15.55
N ARG A 401 -20.28 -21.49 -15.12
CA ARG A 401 -21.45 -21.39 -16.00
C ARG A 401 -21.47 -20.02 -16.66
N ASN A 402 -21.44 -20.03 -17.98
CA ASN A 402 -21.73 -18.89 -18.83
C ASN A 402 -23.15 -18.37 -18.57
N ALA A 403 -23.28 -17.27 -17.83
CA ALA A 403 -24.45 -16.40 -17.92
C ALA A 403 -24.21 -15.40 -19.05
N ARG A 404 -24.81 -15.71 -20.20
CA ARG A 404 -24.84 -14.86 -21.40
C ARG A 404 -25.35 -13.46 -21.05
N ARG A 405 -24.47 -12.46 -21.09
CA ARG A 405 -24.85 -11.07 -21.34
C ARG A 405 -25.43 -11.00 -22.76
N ARG A 406 -26.76 -10.94 -22.87
CA ARG A 406 -27.44 -10.37 -24.03
C ARG A 406 -27.72 -8.90 -23.71
N SER A 407 -27.07 -8.02 -24.44
CA SER A 407 -27.47 -6.65 -24.64
C SER A 407 -28.63 -6.61 -25.64
N SER A 408 -29.82 -6.18 -25.22
CA SER A 408 -30.82 -5.42 -26.01
C SER A 408 -32.22 -5.46 -25.36
N GLY A 409 -32.82 -4.27 -25.18
CA GLY A 409 -34.18 -4.02 -24.68
C GLY A 409 -34.13 -3.20 -23.39
N ILE A 410 -34.14 -1.86 -23.38
CA ILE A 410 -35.25 -0.98 -23.81
C ILE A 410 -36.55 -1.64 -23.38
N PHE A 411 -37.00 -1.37 -22.15
CA PHE A 411 -38.38 -1.04 -21.76
C PHE A 411 -38.35 -0.56 -20.29
N GLU A 412 -38.96 0.60 -20.07
CA GLU A 412 -39.45 1.17 -18.80
C GLU A 412 -38.46 1.43 -17.66
N ASN A 413 -37.92 2.66 -17.69
CA ASN A 413 -37.69 3.43 -16.48
C ASN A 413 -39.06 3.74 -15.84
N GLU A 414 -39.52 2.89 -14.93
CA GLU A 414 -40.35 3.33 -13.80
C GLU A 414 -39.46 3.35 -12.57
N ASP A 415 -39.67 4.37 -11.74
CA ASP A 415 -38.82 4.82 -10.64
C ASP A 415 -38.33 3.66 -9.73
N VAL A 416 -37.09 3.20 -9.94
CA VAL A 416 -36.45 2.27 -9.00
C VAL A 416 -36.03 3.07 -7.78
N ASP A 417 -36.65 2.78 -6.64
CA ASP A 417 -36.32 3.42 -5.36
C ASP A 417 -34.79 3.40 -5.11
N PRO A 418 -34.20 4.52 -4.66
CA PRO A 418 -32.75 4.65 -4.47
C PRO A 418 -32.19 3.58 -3.51
N GLU A 419 -33.01 3.13 -2.56
CA GLU A 419 -32.69 2.07 -1.62
C GLU A 419 -32.47 0.71 -2.31
N GLN A 420 -33.25 0.39 -3.34
CA GLN A 420 -33.10 -0.85 -4.11
C GLN A 420 -31.87 -0.80 -5.01
N GLN A 421 -31.54 0.38 -5.53
CA GLN A 421 -30.35 0.60 -6.35
C GLN A 421 -29.06 0.47 -5.51
N LEU A 422 -29.06 1.04 -4.31
CA LEU A 422 -27.96 0.90 -3.34
C LEU A 422 -27.78 -0.57 -2.93
N ALA A 423 -28.87 -1.26 -2.58
CA ALA A 423 -28.80 -2.65 -2.19
C ALA A 423 -28.30 -3.55 -3.33
N ARG A 424 -28.71 -3.28 -4.58
CA ARG A 424 -28.20 -3.98 -5.77
C ARG A 424 -26.70 -3.75 -5.98
N ASN A 425 -26.20 -2.54 -5.75
CA ASN A 425 -24.76 -2.24 -5.80
C ASN A 425 -23.98 -3.00 -4.72
N LEU A 426 -24.60 -3.22 -3.55
CA LEU A 426 -24.05 -4.04 -2.46
C LEU A 426 -24.25 -5.55 -2.68
N GLY A 427 -24.85 -5.96 -3.80
CA GLY A 427 -25.14 -7.36 -4.12
C GLY A 427 -26.20 -8.00 -3.21
N ILE A 428 -27.07 -7.19 -2.62
CA ILE A 428 -28.20 -7.61 -1.77
C ILE A 428 -29.48 -7.49 -2.62
N SER A 429 -30.19 -8.61 -2.80
CA SER A 429 -31.47 -8.61 -3.50
C SER A 429 -32.59 -8.29 -2.52
N LEU A 430 -33.15 -7.09 -2.59
CA LEU A 430 -34.40 -6.77 -1.89
C LEU A 430 -35.58 -7.23 -2.74
N PRO A 431 -36.59 -7.88 -2.14
CA PRO A 431 -37.83 -8.20 -2.84
C PRO A 431 -38.57 -6.91 -3.25
N THR A 432 -39.08 -6.88 -4.48
CA THR A 432 -39.77 -5.74 -5.11
C THR A 432 -41.26 -5.66 -4.76
N GLU A 433 -41.78 -6.62 -3.97
CA GLU A 433 -43.17 -6.64 -3.49
C GLU A 433 -43.33 -5.83 -2.19
N PRO A 434 -44.52 -5.28 -1.89
CA PRO A 434 -44.77 -4.47 -0.69
C PRO A 434 -44.80 -5.35 0.56
N ILE A 435 -43.62 -5.79 0.99
CA ILE A 435 -43.41 -6.42 2.29
C ILE A 435 -43.37 -5.30 3.33
N SER A 436 -44.04 -5.51 4.46
CA SER A 436 -44.02 -4.58 5.60
C SER A 436 -42.58 -4.17 5.94
N ASP A 437 -42.35 -2.88 6.21
CA ASP A 437 -41.02 -2.33 6.48
C ASP A 437 -40.29 -3.07 7.62
N ALA A 438 -41.04 -3.63 8.58
CA ALA A 438 -40.49 -4.47 9.64
C ALA A 438 -39.85 -5.76 9.11
N ALA A 439 -40.48 -6.43 8.14
CA ALA A 439 -39.94 -7.66 7.53
C ALA A 439 -38.80 -7.37 6.54
N ARG A 440 -38.77 -6.17 5.93
CA ARG A 440 -37.61 -5.69 5.16
C ARG A 440 -36.40 -5.45 6.08
N ALA A 441 -36.62 -4.81 7.25
CA ALA A 441 -35.58 -4.57 8.24
C ALA A 441 -34.99 -5.88 8.79
N GLU A 442 -35.84 -6.86 9.12
CA GLU A 442 -35.39 -8.18 9.61
C GLU A 442 -34.56 -8.93 8.57
N MET A 443 -34.93 -8.87 7.28
CA MET A 443 -34.14 -9.48 6.20
C MET A 443 -32.78 -8.79 6.04
N LEU A 444 -32.74 -7.46 6.11
CA LEU A 444 -31.49 -6.70 6.05
C LEU A 444 -30.59 -7.00 7.26
N GLU A 445 -31.16 -7.08 8.46
CA GLU A 445 -30.45 -7.46 9.68
C GLU A 445 -29.86 -8.87 9.57
N LYS A 446 -30.63 -9.83 9.03
CA LYS A 446 -30.14 -11.18 8.74
C LYS A 446 -29.00 -11.17 7.71
N THR A 447 -29.13 -10.39 6.64
CA THR A 447 -28.05 -10.29 5.63
C THR A 447 -26.80 -9.62 6.20
N LEU A 448 -26.96 -8.63 7.09
CA LEU A 448 -25.86 -7.98 7.79
C LEU A 448 -25.17 -8.99 8.70
N ALA A 449 -25.92 -9.73 9.52
CA ALA A 449 -25.39 -10.78 10.38
C ALA A 449 -24.61 -11.83 9.58
N ASP A 450 -25.16 -12.31 8.46
CA ASP A 450 -24.48 -13.26 7.57
C ASP A 450 -23.17 -12.69 6.98
N ARG A 451 -23.14 -11.39 6.66
CA ARG A 451 -21.94 -10.71 6.14
C ARG A 451 -20.89 -10.50 7.22
N VAL A 452 -21.29 -10.12 8.43
CA VAL A 452 -20.40 -9.97 9.58
C VAL A 452 -19.79 -11.32 9.94
N LEU A 453 -20.58 -12.39 9.99
CA LEU A 453 -20.07 -13.74 10.21
C LEU A 453 -19.08 -14.18 9.13
N LYS A 454 -19.37 -13.91 7.85
CA LYS A 454 -18.44 -14.20 6.75
C LYS A 454 -17.14 -13.41 6.88
N LEU A 455 -17.21 -12.13 7.24
CA LEU A 455 -16.02 -11.30 7.47
C LEU A 455 -15.18 -11.85 8.62
N ASP A 456 -15.80 -12.26 9.73
CA ASP A 456 -15.10 -12.84 10.86
C ASP A 456 -14.43 -14.17 10.48
N ILE A 457 -15.11 -15.04 9.74
CA ILE A 457 -14.53 -16.29 9.22
C ILE A 457 -13.35 -16.00 8.28
N HIS A 458 -13.47 -15.01 7.39
CA HIS A 458 -12.39 -14.62 6.49
C HIS A 458 -11.20 -14.00 7.24
N ALA A 459 -11.47 -13.17 8.26
CA ALA A 459 -10.43 -12.57 9.11
C ALA A 459 -9.67 -13.64 9.87
N ASN A 460 -10.37 -14.57 10.52
CA ASN A 460 -9.78 -15.70 11.23
C ASN A 460 -8.98 -16.61 10.29
N SER A 461 -9.52 -16.90 9.10
CA SER A 461 -8.83 -17.72 8.10
C SER A 461 -7.57 -17.04 7.56
N LEU A 462 -7.64 -15.72 7.29
CA LEU A 462 -6.48 -14.95 6.86
C LEU A 462 -5.42 -14.91 7.96
N GLN A 463 -5.81 -14.62 9.20
CA GLN A 463 -4.92 -14.62 10.35
C GLN A 463 -4.20 -15.96 10.49
N GLN A 464 -4.94 -17.07 10.54
CA GLN A 464 -4.35 -18.42 10.63
C GLN A 464 -3.41 -18.73 9.47
N THR A 465 -3.79 -18.36 8.24
CA THR A 465 -2.94 -18.60 7.06
C THR A 465 -1.66 -17.78 7.13
N THR A 466 -1.75 -16.53 7.57
CA THR A 466 -0.58 -15.65 7.73
C THR A 466 0.33 -16.11 8.86
N GLU A 467 -0.22 -16.53 10.00
CA GLU A 467 0.56 -17.06 11.13
C GLU A 467 1.27 -18.37 10.78
N LEU A 468 0.60 -19.25 10.02
CA LEU A 468 1.21 -20.49 9.52
C LEU A 468 2.32 -20.18 8.49
N ALA A 469 2.10 -19.21 7.59
CA ALA A 469 3.12 -18.82 6.63
C ALA A 469 4.35 -18.22 7.34
N ILE A 470 4.13 -17.28 8.26
CA ILE A 470 5.21 -16.64 9.04
C ILE A 470 5.96 -17.68 9.87
N SER A 471 5.27 -18.57 10.59
CA SER A 471 5.94 -19.58 11.41
C SER A 471 6.76 -20.57 10.55
N SER A 472 6.26 -20.97 9.38
CA SER A 472 7.02 -21.81 8.45
C SER A 472 8.25 -21.10 7.89
N HIS A 473 8.14 -19.81 7.55
CA HIS A 473 9.27 -19.00 7.10
C HIS A 473 10.30 -18.75 8.19
N LEU A 474 9.87 -18.52 9.44
CA LEU A 474 10.78 -18.38 10.58
C LEU A 474 11.50 -19.69 10.91
N LEU A 475 10.80 -20.83 10.79
CA LEU A 475 11.41 -22.14 10.97
C LEU A 475 12.46 -22.41 9.89
N ASP A 476 12.13 -22.16 8.61
CA ASP A 476 13.08 -22.31 7.51
C ASP A 476 14.28 -21.34 7.64
N ALA A 477 14.03 -20.09 8.06
CA ALA A 477 15.09 -19.13 8.36
C ALA A 477 15.99 -19.63 9.51
N ASN A 478 15.43 -20.17 10.59
CA ASN A 478 16.22 -20.74 11.68
C ASN A 478 17.02 -21.98 11.23
N LEU A 479 16.42 -22.86 10.43
CA LEU A 479 17.10 -24.03 9.90
C LEU A 479 18.24 -23.63 8.97
N THR A 480 18.02 -22.64 8.09
CA THR A 480 19.07 -22.13 7.20
C THR A 480 20.17 -21.41 7.97
N LEU A 481 19.83 -20.63 9.01
CA LEU A 481 20.82 -20.04 9.91
C LEU A 481 21.63 -21.11 10.64
N GLN A 482 20.98 -22.17 11.12
CA GLN A 482 21.65 -23.30 11.75
C GLN A 482 22.58 -24.02 10.74
N LEU A 483 22.14 -24.25 9.50
CA LEU A 483 22.99 -24.83 8.46
C LEU A 483 24.18 -23.93 8.10
N LEU A 484 23.97 -22.60 8.05
CA LEU A 484 25.06 -21.65 7.82
C LEU A 484 26.02 -21.61 9.01
N GLN A 485 25.50 -21.65 10.24
CA GLN A 485 26.29 -21.74 11.46
C GLN A 485 27.10 -23.05 11.47
N ASP A 486 26.48 -24.18 11.17
CA ASP A 486 27.13 -25.48 11.09
C ASP A 486 28.19 -25.49 9.98
N SER A 487 27.92 -24.86 8.83
CA SER A 487 28.90 -24.74 7.74
C SER A 487 30.08 -23.84 8.09
N LEU A 488 29.84 -22.72 8.79
CA LEU A 488 30.89 -21.79 9.23
C LEU A 488 31.73 -22.46 10.32
N LEU A 489 31.07 -23.09 11.29
CA LEU A 489 31.74 -23.76 12.39
C LEU A 489 32.43 -25.06 11.94
N ALA A 490 31.99 -25.74 10.87
CA ALA A 490 32.64 -26.94 10.33
C ALA A 490 34.09 -26.69 9.89
N GLU A 491 34.43 -25.48 9.42
CA GLU A 491 35.81 -25.11 9.09
C GLU A 491 36.64 -24.72 10.32
N THR A 492 36.00 -24.53 11.47
CA THR A 492 36.65 -24.16 12.72
C THR A 492 36.87 -25.38 13.61
N MET A 493 37.94 -25.36 14.41
CA MET A 493 38.22 -26.40 15.42
C MET A 493 37.11 -26.57 16.47
N HIS A 494 36.12 -25.67 16.47
CA HIS A 494 34.99 -25.61 17.40
C HIS A 494 33.67 -26.06 16.74
N GLY A 495 33.74 -26.67 15.54
CA GLY A 495 32.60 -27.13 14.73
C GLY A 495 31.64 -28.11 15.37
N LYS A 496 32.14 -28.89 16.32
CA LYS A 496 31.33 -29.62 17.29
C LYS A 496 31.73 -29.10 18.64
N VAL A 497 30.75 -28.82 19.50
CA VAL A 497 31.00 -28.63 20.94
C VAL A 497 31.58 -29.94 21.47
N ARG A 498 32.90 -30.07 21.42
CA ARG A 498 33.64 -31.12 22.10
C ARG A 498 33.76 -30.66 23.54
N LEU A 499 33.09 -31.36 24.45
CA LEU A 499 33.15 -31.07 25.89
C LEU A 499 34.52 -31.43 26.50
N LEU A 500 35.38 -32.08 25.71
CA LEU A 500 36.72 -32.51 26.09
C LEU A 500 37.72 -31.82 25.17
N ASP A 501 38.78 -31.29 25.78
CA ASP A 501 39.88 -30.63 25.11
C ASP A 501 40.70 -31.68 24.33
N PRO A 502 40.95 -31.50 23.01
CA PRO A 502 41.75 -32.43 22.22
C PRO A 502 43.16 -32.66 22.81
N ASP A 503 43.72 -31.69 23.53
CA ASP A 503 45.02 -31.85 24.17
C ASP A 503 44.95 -32.87 25.31
N ILE A 504 43.84 -32.87 26.07
CA ILE A 504 43.61 -33.85 27.15
C ILE A 504 43.38 -35.24 26.55
N GLU A 505 42.60 -35.36 25.47
CA GLU A 505 42.39 -36.64 24.78
C GLU A 505 43.71 -37.22 24.26
N SER A 506 44.56 -36.38 23.65
CA SER A 506 45.90 -36.81 23.20
C SER A 506 46.79 -37.25 24.36
N SER A 507 46.75 -36.53 25.50
CA SER A 507 47.51 -36.90 26.69
C SER A 507 47.05 -38.21 27.31
N VAL A 508 45.74 -38.50 27.27
CA VAL A 508 45.19 -39.78 27.74
C VAL A 508 45.63 -40.91 26.81
N THR A 509 45.57 -40.73 25.50
CA THR A 509 46.07 -41.75 24.56
C THR A 509 47.57 -41.99 24.71
N MET A 510 48.36 -40.94 24.97
CA MET A 510 49.78 -41.07 25.28
C MET A 510 49.99 -41.86 26.57
N PHE A 511 49.23 -41.57 27.64
CA PHE A 511 49.30 -42.33 28.88
C PHE A 511 48.88 -43.78 28.70
N GLU A 512 47.85 -44.08 27.90
CA GLU A 512 47.46 -45.44 27.56
C GLU A 512 48.60 -46.18 26.86
N GLN A 513 49.27 -45.51 25.92
CA GLN A 513 50.42 -46.06 25.21
C GLN A 513 51.63 -46.29 26.13
N GLU A 514 51.91 -45.34 27.03
CA GLU A 514 52.95 -45.50 28.06
C GLU A 514 52.63 -46.64 29.05
N ILE A 515 51.35 -46.86 29.37
CA ILE A 515 50.91 -47.98 30.20
C ILE A 515 51.08 -49.31 29.45
N GLU A 516 50.71 -49.37 28.16
CA GLU A 516 50.96 -50.57 27.32
C GLU A 516 52.45 -50.87 27.20
N ASP A 517 53.29 -49.84 27.02
CA ASP A 517 54.75 -50.00 26.98
C ASP A 517 55.30 -50.48 28.34
N LEU A 518 54.77 -49.96 29.45
CA LEU A 518 55.11 -50.43 30.80
C LEU A 518 54.62 -51.85 31.07
N GLU A 519 53.45 -52.22 30.57
CA GLU A 519 52.89 -53.57 30.68
C GLU A 519 53.74 -54.56 29.87
N ALA A 520 54.12 -54.21 28.64
CA ALA A 520 55.04 -55.01 27.82
C ALA A 520 56.43 -55.11 28.47
N ALA A 521 56.93 -54.02 29.06
CA ALA A 521 58.19 -54.03 29.81
C ALA A 521 58.09 -54.92 31.07
N LEU A 522 56.95 -54.89 31.77
CA LEU A 522 56.70 -55.72 32.95
C LEU A 522 56.52 -57.20 32.59
N GLU A 523 55.86 -57.50 31.48
CA GLU A 523 55.74 -58.87 30.95
C GLU A 523 57.10 -59.41 30.49
N GLY A 524 57.99 -58.54 30.01
CA GLY A 524 59.40 -58.85 29.74
C GLY A 524 60.27 -59.02 30.99
N VAL A 525 59.82 -58.56 32.16
CA VAL A 525 60.49 -58.83 33.44
C VAL A 525 60.05 -60.21 33.94
N ASP A 526 60.86 -61.21 33.61
CA ASP A 526 60.65 -62.58 34.06
C ASP A 526 60.82 -62.67 35.59
N LEU A 527 59.71 -62.54 36.32
CA LEU A 527 59.62 -62.76 37.77
C LEU A 527 60.08 -64.19 38.15
N GLY A 528 60.16 -65.10 37.18
CA GLY A 528 60.77 -66.42 37.30
C GLY A 528 62.24 -66.38 37.71
N LEU A 529 63.05 -65.46 37.15
CA LEU A 529 64.48 -65.32 37.48
C LEU A 529 64.72 -64.77 38.90
N LEU A 530 63.76 -64.05 39.47
CA LEU A 530 63.79 -63.64 40.89
C LEU A 530 63.32 -64.76 41.82
N SER A 531 62.51 -65.69 41.31
CA SER A 531 62.06 -66.89 42.02
C SER A 531 63.03 -68.07 41.92
N GLU A 532 63.91 -68.08 40.90
CA GLU A 532 64.99 -69.06 40.80
C GLU A 532 65.91 -68.92 42.02
N ARG A 533 65.95 -70.00 42.81
CA ARG A 533 66.83 -70.16 43.98
C ARG A 533 68.25 -69.73 43.62
N ASN A 534 68.63 -68.55 44.06
CA ASN A 534 69.99 -68.06 43.89
C ASN A 534 70.90 -68.95 44.74
N VAL A 535 71.57 -69.91 44.08
CA VAL A 535 72.44 -70.91 44.71
C VAL A 535 73.52 -70.25 45.57
N LYS A 536 73.99 -69.05 45.21
CA LYS A 536 74.95 -68.28 46.03
C LYS A 536 74.34 -67.77 47.33
N ARG A 537 73.05 -67.40 47.33
CA ARG A 537 72.33 -67.03 48.56
C ARG A 537 72.18 -68.24 49.48
N GLU A 538 71.87 -69.42 48.94
CA GLU A 538 71.79 -70.65 49.73
C GLU A 538 73.17 -71.15 50.20
N GLU A 539 74.23 -70.97 49.42
CA GLU A 539 75.59 -71.31 49.82
C GLU A 539 76.10 -70.40 50.96
N ILE A 540 75.71 -69.11 50.94
CA ILE A 540 75.96 -68.20 52.07
C ILE A 540 75.11 -68.61 53.28
N VAL A 541 73.81 -68.89 53.11
CA VAL A 541 72.95 -69.32 54.23
C VAL A 541 73.45 -70.64 54.83
N GLY A 542 73.89 -71.61 54.01
CA GLY A 542 74.43 -72.89 54.46
C GLY A 542 75.80 -72.81 55.13
N ARG A 543 76.66 -71.85 54.75
CA ARG A 543 77.93 -71.58 55.44
C ARG A 543 77.75 -70.91 56.80
N TRP A 544 76.61 -70.27 57.04
CA TRP A 544 76.30 -69.55 58.28
C TRP A 544 75.25 -70.25 59.14
N SER A 545 74.73 -71.42 58.71
CA SER A 545 73.75 -72.22 59.44
C SER A 545 74.32 -73.50 60.08
N ARG A 546 75.62 -73.52 60.43
CA ARG A 546 76.18 -74.51 61.35
C ARG A 546 76.79 -73.83 62.57
#